data_AF-A0A352W0G5-F1
#
_entry.id   AF-A0A352W0G5-F1
#
_cell.length_a   1.000
_cell.length_b   1.000
_cell.length_c   1.000
_cell.angle_alpha   90.00
_cell.angle_beta   90.00
_cell.angle_gamma   90.00
#
_symmetry.space_group_name_H-M   'P 1'
#
loop_
_entity.id
_entity.type
_entity.pdbx_description
1 polymer ?
#
loop_
_entity_poly.entity_id
_entity_poly.type
_entity_poly.pdbx_seq_one_letter_code
_entity_poly.pdbx_strand_id
1 'polypeptide(L)'
;MWLFSQHIQTRLKQRNISKNEVLSIVNNEVDSIIIGSPKDESVDLYFSCINQKYIIVVANKASHVLITTRKMNKKEKMIFIQEIKNVK
;
A
#
# COMPACT_ATOMS: atom_id res chain seq x y z
N MET A 1 -10.78 -9.90 7.06
CA MET A 1 -11.46 -8.90 6.21
C MET A 1 -10.92 -7.53 6.56
N TRP A 2 -10.40 -6.77 5.60
CA TRP A 2 -9.79 -5.46 5.87
C TRP A 2 -10.84 -4.37 6.11
N LEU A 3 -10.61 -3.54 7.14
CA LEU A 3 -11.46 -2.41 7.50
C LEU A 3 -10.85 -1.09 7.01
N PHE A 4 -11.66 -0.22 6.41
CA PHE A 4 -11.20 1.09 5.93
C PHE A 4 -11.44 2.16 7.00
N SER A 5 -10.37 2.69 7.59
CA SER A 5 -10.49 3.87 8.45
C SER A 5 -11.09 5.07 7.70
N GLN A 6 -11.68 6.02 8.43
CA GLN A 6 -12.20 7.25 7.83
C GLN A 6 -11.10 8.04 7.09
N HIS A 7 -9.86 7.96 7.60
CA HIS A 7 -8.72 8.64 7.00
C HIS A 7 -8.40 8.09 5.61
N ILE A 8 -8.25 6.77 5.46
CA ILE A 8 -7.95 6.19 4.13
C ILE A 8 -9.10 6.46 3.14
N GLN A 9 -10.36 6.41 3.57
CA GLN A 9 -11.50 6.68 2.68
C GLN A 9 -11.44 8.09 2.08
N THR A 10 -11.04 9.09 2.86
CA THR A 10 -10.81 10.46 2.38
C THR A 10 -9.67 10.50 1.36
N ARG A 11 -8.57 9.79 1.64
CA ARG A 11 -7.38 9.77 0.78
C ARG A 11 -7.63 9.10 -0.57
N LEU A 12 -8.48 8.08 -0.60
CA LEU A 12 -8.92 7.38 -1.80
C LEU A 12 -9.71 8.28 -2.74
N LYS A 13 -10.71 9.00 -2.20
CA LYS A 13 -11.49 9.99 -2.96
C LYS A 13 -10.59 11.07 -3.57
N GLN A 14 -9.69 11.64 -2.77
CA GLN A 14 -8.75 12.69 -3.22
C GLN A 14 -7.79 12.23 -4.34
N ARG A 15 -7.50 10.93 -4.43
CA ARG A 15 -6.49 10.37 -5.35
C ARG A 15 -7.08 9.58 -6.51
N ASN A 16 -8.41 9.50 -6.60
CA ASN A 16 -9.11 8.66 -7.57
C ASN A 16 -8.59 7.21 -7.54
N ILE A 17 -8.57 6.63 -6.34
CA ILE A 17 -8.21 5.23 -6.09
C ILE A 17 -9.45 4.54 -5.52
N SER A 18 -9.85 3.43 -6.12
CA SER A 18 -10.97 2.61 -5.67
C SER A 18 -10.59 1.76 -4.45
N LYS A 19 -11.60 1.33 -3.68
CA LYS A 19 -11.38 0.38 -2.58
C LYS A 19 -10.83 -0.95 -3.09
N ASN A 20 -11.29 -1.41 -4.25
CA ASN A 20 -10.83 -2.67 -4.85
C ASN A 20 -9.35 -2.61 -5.23
N GLU A 21 -8.86 -1.49 -5.76
CA GLU A 21 -7.42 -1.30 -6.02
C GLU A 21 -6.58 -1.39 -4.74
N VAL A 22 -7.10 -0.99 -3.58
CA VAL A 22 -6.40 -1.15 -2.30
C VAL A 22 -6.46 -2.58 -1.81
N LEU A 23 -7.63 -3.20 -1.92
CA LEU A 23 -7.84 -4.59 -1.48
C LEU A 23 -6.95 -5.55 -2.27
N SER A 24 -6.84 -5.38 -3.59
CA SER A 24 -5.97 -6.21 -4.41
C SER A 24 -4.51 -6.14 -3.97
N ILE A 25 -4.04 -4.99 -3.49
CA ILE A 25 -2.69 -4.83 -2.93
C ILE A 25 -2.55 -5.60 -1.62
N VAL A 26 -3.44 -5.38 -0.65
CA VAL A 26 -3.30 -5.98 0.69
C VAL A 26 -3.70 -7.45 0.74
N ASN A 27 -4.35 -7.96 -0.30
CA ASN A 27 -4.64 -9.38 -0.51
C ASN A 27 -3.60 -10.07 -1.40
N ASN A 28 -2.53 -9.38 -1.83
CA ASN A 28 -1.49 -9.92 -2.72
C ASN A 28 -2.01 -10.41 -4.10
N GLU A 29 -3.08 -9.80 -4.60
CA GLU A 29 -3.60 -10.05 -5.96
C GLU A 29 -2.78 -9.32 -7.04
N VAL A 30 -1.89 -8.41 -6.62
CA VAL A 30 -0.93 -7.70 -7.47
C VAL A 30 0.46 -7.74 -6.86
N ASP A 31 1.49 -7.60 -7.70
CA ASP A 31 2.88 -7.52 -7.24
C ASP A 31 3.03 -6.41 -6.19
N SER A 32 3.44 -6.79 -4.98
CA SER A 32 3.64 -5.85 -3.88
C SER A 32 4.86 -6.23 -3.03
N ILE A 33 5.49 -5.22 -2.45
CA ILE A 33 6.57 -5.37 -1.47
C ILE A 33 6.01 -4.94 -0.13
N ILE A 34 6.12 -5.81 0.88
CA ILE A 34 5.62 -5.56 2.22
C ILE A 34 6.82 -5.28 3.12
N ILE A 35 6.80 -4.12 3.78
CA ILE A 35 7.84 -3.73 4.74
C ILE A 35 7.18 -3.45 6.08
N GLY A 36 7.56 -4.22 7.10
CA GLY A 36 7.14 -3.96 8.48
C GLY A 36 7.76 -2.67 9.02
N SER A 37 6.99 -1.91 9.80
CA SER A 37 7.51 -0.72 10.47
C SER A 37 8.38 -1.11 11.66
N PRO A 38 9.65 -0.63 11.74
CA PRO A 38 10.53 -0.95 12.87
C PRO A 38 10.12 -0.23 14.17
N LYS A 39 9.23 0.77 14.08
CA LYS A 39 8.72 1.51 15.25
C LYS A 39 7.46 0.89 15.83
N ASP A 40 6.72 0.15 15.01
CA ASP A 40 5.45 -0.46 15.37
C ASP A 40 5.28 -1.73 14.53
N GLU A 41 5.57 -2.87 15.14
CA GLU A 41 5.53 -4.17 14.48
C GLU A 41 4.14 -4.55 13.98
N SER A 42 3.09 -3.89 14.48
CA SER A 42 1.72 -4.10 14.02
C SER A 42 1.40 -3.40 12.70
N VAL A 43 2.29 -2.51 12.22
CA VAL A 43 2.09 -1.72 11.01
C VAL A 43 2.97 -2.22 9.87
N ASP A 44 2.32 -2.51 8.75
CA ASP A 44 2.98 -2.87 7.50
C ASP A 44 2.74 -1.78 6.44
N LEU A 45 3.78 -1.54 5.63
CA LEU A 45 3.73 -0.69 4.45
C LEU A 45 3.75 -1.58 3.21
N TYR A 46 2.67 -1.53 2.45
CA TYR A 46 2.52 -2.24 1.19
C TYR A 46 2.86 -1.29 0.05
N PHE A 47 3.93 -1.59 -0.66
CA PHE A 47 4.36 -0.86 -1.86
C PHE A 47 3.85 -1.61 -3.08
N SER A 48 3.11 -0.96 -3.96
CA SER A 48 2.65 -1.58 -5.20
C SER A 48 2.44 -0.59 -6.34
N CYS A 49 2.38 -1.11 -7.56
CA CYS A 49 1.99 -0.37 -8.75
C CYS A 49 0.70 -0.96 -9.31
N ILE A 50 -0.37 -0.16 -9.31
CA ILE A 50 -1.66 -0.56 -9.87
C ILE A 50 -2.16 0.52 -10.83
N ASN A 51 -2.59 0.14 -12.03
CA ASN A 51 -3.05 1.09 -13.06
C ASN A 51 -2.05 2.25 -13.31
N GLN A 52 -0.74 1.92 -13.36
CA GLN A 52 0.37 2.87 -13.50
C GLN A 52 0.53 3.87 -12.31
N LYS A 53 -0.20 3.67 -11.22
CA LYS A 53 -0.12 4.45 -9.98
C LYS A 53 0.79 3.71 -8.98
N TYR A 54 1.87 4.35 -8.59
CA TYR A 54 2.79 3.86 -7.56
C TYR A 54 2.30 4.32 -6.19
N ILE A 55 1.74 3.39 -5.42
CA ILE A 55 1.07 3.70 -4.17
C ILE A 55 1.62 2.88 -3.00
N ILE A 56 1.52 3.50 -1.83
CA ILE A 56 1.83 2.89 -0.55
C ILE A 56 0.53 2.82 0.23
N VAL A 57 0.19 1.63 0.71
CA VAL A 57 -0.92 1.39 1.63
C VAL A 57 -0.32 1.09 2.99
N VAL A 58 -0.75 1.85 4.00
CA VAL A 58 -0.33 1.63 5.38
C VAL A 58 -1.46 0.88 6.08
N ALA A 59 -1.15 -0.29 6.61
CA ALA A 59 -2.12 -1.17 7.22
C ALA A 59 -1.64 -1.62 8.60
N ASN A 60 -2.54 -1.68 9.56
CA ASN A 60 -2.31 -2.34 10.82
C ASN A 60 -2.72 -3.81 10.66
N LYS A 61 -1.74 -4.73 10.62
CA LYS A 61 -1.99 -6.17 10.44
C LYS A 61 -2.65 -6.82 11.66
N ALA A 62 -2.42 -6.31 12.87
CA ALA A 62 -3.01 -6.87 14.09
C ALA A 62 -4.52 -6.64 14.18
N SER A 63 -4.99 -5.45 13.76
CA SER A 63 -6.40 -5.07 13.78
C SER A 63 -7.10 -5.20 12.44
N HIS A 64 -6.38 -5.61 11.39
CA HIS A 64 -6.86 -5.61 10.00
C HIS A 64 -7.45 -4.25 9.55
N VAL A 65 -6.85 -3.14 9.98
CA VAL A 65 -7.29 -1.78 9.62
C VAL A 65 -6.36 -1.15 8.59
N LEU A 66 -6.92 -0.64 7.50
CA LEU A 66 -6.23 0.20 6.53
C LEU A 66 -6.23 1.65 7.03
N ILE A 67 -5.04 2.14 7.37
CA ILE A 67 -4.84 3.43 8.04
C ILE A 67 -4.84 4.57 7.02
N THR A 68 -4.00 4.45 5.98
CA THR A 68 -3.86 5.52 4.97
C THR A 68 -3.31 4.99 3.65
N THR A 69 -3.38 5.84 2.63
CA THR A 69 -2.69 5.62 1.36
C THR A 69 -2.03 6.90 0.86
N ARG A 70 -0.88 6.75 0.22
CA ARG A 70 -0.16 7.86 -0.44
C ARG A 70 0.55 7.39 -1.69
N LYS A 71 0.95 8.34 -2.53
CA LYS A 71 1.83 8.06 -3.66
C LYS A 71 3.25 7.81 -3.14
N MET A 72 3.99 6.95 -3.84
CA MET A 72 5.43 6.84 -3.67
C MET A 72 6.10 8.15 -4.10
N ASN A 73 7.12 8.57 -3.35
CA ASN A 73 8.02 9.61 -3.79
C ASN A 73 9.02 9.06 -4.85
N LYS A 74 9.85 9.94 -5.43
CA LYS A 74 10.79 9.53 -6.50
C LYS A 74 11.75 8.42 -6.05
N LYS A 75 12.30 8.53 -4.83
CA LYS A 75 13.25 7.57 -4.28
C LYS A 75 12.61 6.21 -4.01
N GLU A 76 11.43 6.21 -3.37
CA GLU A 76 10.63 5.01 -3.11
C GLU A 76 10.25 4.30 -4.41
N LYS A 77 9.84 5.06 -5.43
CA LYS A 77 9.51 4.49 -6.74
C LYS A 77 10.72 3.83 -7.40
N MET A 78 11.90 4.45 -7.33
CA MET A 78 13.12 3.85 -7.87
C MET A 78 13.47 2.54 -7.17
N ILE A 79 13.45 2.53 -5.84
CA ILE A 79 13.73 1.33 -5.03
C ILE A 79 12.71 0.24 -5.37
N PHE A 80 11.42 0.55 -5.36
CA PHE A 80 10.36 -0.40 -5.69
C PHE A 80 10.53 -1.03 -7.08
N ILE A 81 10.84 -0.22 -8.10
CA ILE A 81 11.08 -0.73 -9.47
C ILE A 81 12.30 -1.64 -9.51
N GLN A 82 13.37 -1.29 -8.80
CA GLN A 82 14.58 -2.09 -8.73
C GLN A 82 14.31 -3.45 -8.06
N GLU A 83 13.63 -3.44 -6.92
CA GLU A 83 13.28 -4.66 -6.18
C GLU A 83 12.35 -5.56 -7.00
N ILE A 84 11.28 -5.03 -7.60
CA ILE A 84 10.38 -5.84 -8.44
C ILE A 84 11.09 -6.44 -9.66
N LYS A 85 12.03 -5.71 -10.28
CA LYS A 85 12.80 -6.24 -11.42
C LYS A 85 13.77 -7.35 -11.02
N ASN A 86 14.25 -7.36 -9.78
CA ASN A 86 15.16 -8.39 -9.28
C ASN A 86 14.43 -9.67 -8.83
N VAL A 87 13.12 -9.58 -8.60
CA VAL A 87 12.27 -10.71 -8.18
C VAL A 87 11.72 -11.50 -9.39
N LYS A 88 11.85 -10.99 -10.62
CA LYS A 88 11.48 -11.67 -11.88
C LYS A 88 12.71 -12.17 -12.63
#